data_AF-A0A059J046-F1
#
_entry.id   AF-A0A059J046-F1
#
_cell.length_a   1.000
_cell.length_b   1.000
_cell.length_c   1.000
_cell.angle_alpha   90.00
_cell.angle_beta   90.00
_cell.angle_gamma   90.00
#
_symmetry.space_group_name_H-M   'P 1'
#
loop_
_entity.id
_entity.type
_entity.pdbx_description
1 polymer ?
#
loop_
_entity_poly.entity_id
_entity_poly.type
_entity_poly.pdbx_seq_one_letter_code
_entity_poly.pdbx_strand_id
1 'polypeptide(L)'
;ESISKTASKTASKESISVSAAPSIASTSAASASNSTSSPETVKISYITEQTSHHPPVSAFWVDCPQRGITARGFDQISAKFTGTSVRITPGQHNLGIFITLAHRDNEEYRLTHPDAHLGGLLRGALSVSVADTCYLTCPRTRIKAILQYLEDGWLSKAQHRVVGAVFRYNPDNDTVSRIKDIPATDLLAEISGSWHERIYFNLPNSPKDKHLLIDVTPLVPASKITPPAEKQLAYESRRLWADITAAIHAKQYSLATRLKHELEESQRSKAALRKENNHEWTPRFFTVSEQHIQPGRPHLTDDGRRALDNLHHDIFDLDEKLTPSGEFAR
;
A
#
# COMPACT_ATOMS: atom_id res chain seq x y z
N GLU A 1 -6.32 -4.25 72.47
CA GLU A 1 -5.59 -5.31 73.19
C GLU A 1 -4.51 -5.89 72.27
N SER A 2 -3.33 -6.18 72.83
CA SER A 2 -2.23 -7.01 72.27
C SER A 2 -1.49 -6.46 71.03
N ILE A 3 -0.24 -5.97 71.07
CA ILE A 3 1.06 -6.67 71.33
C ILE A 3 1.22 -7.83 70.31
N SER A 4 2.28 -8.05 69.50
CA SER A 4 3.71 -7.71 69.51
C SER A 4 4.34 -7.91 68.13
N LYS A 5 5.44 -7.15 67.90
CA LYS A 5 6.74 -7.51 67.30
C LYS A 5 6.95 -9.00 66.91
N THR A 6 7.68 -9.28 65.83
CA THR A 6 9.11 -9.69 65.83
C THR A 6 9.62 -9.91 64.40
N ALA A 7 10.92 -9.69 64.21
CA ALA A 7 11.67 -9.72 62.96
C ALA A 7 12.44 -11.04 62.72
N SER A 8 12.86 -11.21 61.47
CA SER A 8 14.14 -11.80 61.01
C SER A 8 14.31 -13.33 60.90
N LYS A 9 14.76 -13.75 59.69
CA LYS A 9 15.96 -14.58 59.35
C LYS A 9 15.72 -15.69 58.30
N THR A 10 16.41 -15.49 57.17
CA THR A 10 17.16 -16.43 56.30
C THR A 10 17.16 -17.94 56.58
N ALA A 11 16.98 -18.73 55.50
CA ALA A 11 17.58 -20.05 55.22
C ALA A 11 17.27 -20.40 53.73
N SER A 12 18.22 -20.38 52.80
CA SER A 12 19.20 -21.43 52.41
C SER A 12 18.75 -22.27 51.20
N LYS A 13 19.67 -22.37 50.23
CA LYS A 13 19.62 -23.16 48.99
C LYS A 13 19.46 -24.66 49.28
N GLU A 14 18.69 -25.34 48.43
CA GLU A 14 18.96 -26.75 48.12
C GLU A 14 18.74 -27.01 46.61
N SER A 15 19.70 -27.75 46.08
CA SER A 15 19.91 -28.10 44.69
C SER A 15 19.38 -29.50 44.40
N ILE A 16 18.68 -29.69 43.29
CA ILE A 16 18.55 -31.02 42.65
C ILE A 16 18.99 -30.90 41.19
N SER A 17 20.09 -31.58 40.91
CA SER A 17 20.71 -31.82 39.61
C SER A 17 20.18 -33.13 39.00
N VAL A 18 19.81 -33.17 37.71
CA VAL A 18 20.02 -34.36 36.86
C VAL A 18 20.18 -33.95 35.37
N SER A 19 21.43 -34.03 34.92
CA SER A 19 22.00 -34.55 33.66
C SER A 19 21.41 -34.27 32.25
N ALA A 20 22.32 -33.77 31.39
CA ALA A 20 22.34 -33.82 29.91
C ALA A 20 22.33 -35.28 29.38
N ALA A 21 22.05 -35.63 28.11
CA ALA A 21 22.35 -35.04 26.79
C ALA A 21 21.54 -35.83 25.70
N PRO A 22 21.87 -35.81 24.39
CA PRO A 22 22.13 -34.72 23.44
C PRO A 22 21.13 -34.73 22.26
N SER A 23 20.71 -33.56 21.78
CA SER A 23 19.98 -33.45 20.50
C SER A 23 20.98 -33.45 19.35
N ILE A 24 20.89 -34.45 18.48
CA ILE A 24 21.69 -34.60 17.27
C ILE A 24 21.37 -33.44 16.32
N ALA A 25 22.24 -32.43 16.34
CA ALA A 25 22.34 -31.44 15.27
C ALA A 25 22.99 -32.11 14.06
N SER A 26 22.21 -32.26 12.99
CA SER A 26 22.75 -32.51 11.65
C SER A 26 22.67 -31.20 10.88
N THR A 27 23.81 -30.55 10.78
CA THR A 27 24.13 -29.35 10.02
C THR A 27 23.89 -29.51 8.52
N SER A 28 23.31 -28.48 7.92
CA SER A 28 23.83 -27.90 6.67
C SER A 28 23.91 -26.39 6.86
N ALA A 29 24.88 -25.99 7.68
CA ALA A 29 25.45 -24.66 7.63
C ALA A 29 26.14 -24.53 6.27
N ALA A 30 25.49 -23.83 5.34
CA ALA A 30 26.18 -23.33 4.16
C ALA A 30 27.30 -22.41 4.66
N SER A 31 28.53 -22.78 4.32
CA SER A 31 29.73 -21.98 4.54
C SER A 31 29.48 -20.55 4.09
N ALA A 32 29.37 -19.63 5.04
CA ALA A 32 29.38 -18.21 4.77
C ALA A 32 30.78 -17.87 4.22
N SER A 33 30.92 -17.90 2.91
CA SER A 33 31.94 -17.10 2.24
C SER A 33 31.68 -15.65 2.65
N ASN A 34 32.61 -15.06 3.41
CA ASN A 34 32.66 -13.62 3.66
C ASN A 34 32.82 -12.89 2.32
N SER A 35 31.71 -12.65 1.61
CA SER A 35 31.60 -11.56 0.66
C SER A 35 31.05 -10.36 1.43
N THR A 36 31.93 -9.47 1.85
CA THR A 36 31.58 -8.09 2.22
C THR A 36 31.11 -7.33 0.96
N SER A 37 30.07 -7.81 0.31
CA SER A 37 29.27 -7.02 -0.61
C SER A 37 28.26 -6.27 0.26
N SER A 38 28.38 -4.95 0.34
CA SER A 38 27.26 -4.12 0.76
C SER A 38 26.01 -4.58 -0.01
N PRO A 39 24.84 -4.75 0.65
CA PRO A 39 23.63 -5.17 -0.04
C PRO A 39 23.39 -4.22 -1.22
N GLU A 40 23.16 -4.79 -2.40
CA GLU A 40 22.89 -4.02 -3.61
C GLU A 40 21.66 -3.13 -3.37
N THR A 41 21.86 -1.82 -3.39
CA THR A 41 20.77 -0.85 -3.30
C THR A 41 20.19 -0.61 -4.68
N VAL A 42 18.87 -0.77 -4.82
CA VAL A 42 18.15 -0.42 -6.04
C VAL A 42 17.38 0.88 -5.84
N LYS A 43 17.21 1.65 -6.92
CA LYS A 43 16.41 2.87 -6.88
C LYS A 43 15.02 2.60 -7.44
N ILE A 44 14.00 2.97 -6.66
CA ILE A 44 12.60 2.90 -7.04
C ILE A 44 12.10 4.33 -7.18
N SER A 45 11.70 4.73 -8.37
CA SER A 45 11.14 6.05 -8.64
C SER A 45 9.62 5.98 -8.67
N TYR A 46 8.98 7.05 -8.22
CA TYR A 46 7.53 7.17 -8.13
C TYR A 46 7.08 8.53 -8.63
N ILE A 47 6.08 8.54 -9.51
CA ILE A 47 5.39 9.75 -9.95
C ILE A 47 3.89 9.57 -9.80
N THR A 48 3.21 10.64 -9.40
CA THR A 48 1.75 10.66 -9.24
C THR A 48 1.19 12.02 -9.60
N GLU A 49 -0.02 12.03 -10.11
CA GLU A 49 -0.74 13.24 -10.48
C GLU A 49 -2.22 13.06 -10.19
N GLN A 50 -2.86 14.09 -9.63
CA GLN A 50 -4.31 14.13 -9.54
C GLN A 50 -4.89 14.46 -10.92
N THR A 51 -5.37 13.44 -11.61
CA THR A 51 -5.88 13.53 -12.99
C THR A 51 -7.36 13.90 -13.08
N SER A 52 -8.07 13.97 -11.96
CA SER A 52 -9.44 14.48 -11.90
C SER A 52 -9.78 14.99 -10.50
N HIS A 53 -10.62 16.02 -10.44
CA HIS A 53 -11.13 16.59 -9.18
C HIS A 53 -12.56 16.13 -8.85
N HIS A 54 -13.42 15.97 -9.87
CA HIS A 54 -14.81 15.56 -9.71
C HIS A 54 -15.15 14.42 -10.71
N PRO A 55 -15.04 13.15 -10.30
CA PRO A 55 -14.60 12.66 -8.99
C PRO A 55 -13.08 12.81 -8.78
N PRO A 56 -12.58 12.78 -7.53
CA PRO A 56 -11.15 12.84 -7.25
C PRO A 56 -10.48 11.52 -7.70
N VAL A 57 -9.54 11.62 -8.64
CA VAL A 57 -8.77 10.48 -9.15
C VAL A 57 -7.31 10.88 -9.26
N SER A 58 -6.41 10.01 -8.81
CA SER A 58 -4.96 10.18 -9.01
C SER A 58 -4.41 9.02 -9.82
N ALA A 59 -3.57 9.30 -10.81
CA ALA A 59 -2.75 8.28 -11.47
C ALA A 59 -1.42 8.13 -10.74
N PHE A 60 -0.86 6.93 -10.75
CA PHE A 60 0.49 6.70 -10.25
C PHE A 60 1.28 5.75 -11.15
N TRP A 61 2.60 5.92 -11.10
CA TRP A 61 3.57 5.04 -11.72
C TRP A 61 4.77 4.86 -10.79
N VAL A 62 5.17 3.62 -10.57
CA VAL A 62 6.35 3.18 -9.82
C VAL A 62 7.24 2.43 -10.80
N ASP A 63 8.53 2.71 -10.78
CA ASP A 63 9.48 2.03 -11.64
C ASP A 63 10.79 1.68 -10.92
N CYS A 64 11.32 0.51 -11.24
CA CYS A 64 12.61 -0.02 -10.80
C CYS A 64 13.30 -0.68 -11.99
N PRO A 65 13.98 0.11 -12.84
CA PRO A 65 14.61 -0.38 -14.07
C PRO A 65 15.62 -1.51 -13.81
N GLN A 66 16.39 -1.41 -12.73
CA GLN A 66 17.42 -2.41 -12.36
C GLN A 66 16.83 -3.80 -12.10
N ARG A 67 15.56 -3.88 -11.69
CA ARG A 67 14.85 -5.15 -11.45
C ARG A 67 13.82 -5.46 -12.55
N GLY A 68 13.62 -4.56 -13.51
CA GLY A 68 12.58 -4.68 -14.52
C GLY A 68 11.18 -4.75 -13.91
N ILE A 69 10.91 -3.97 -12.86
CA ILE A 69 9.63 -3.96 -12.15
C ILE A 69 8.97 -2.59 -12.32
N THR A 70 7.78 -2.58 -12.93
CA THR A 70 6.91 -1.40 -12.98
C THR A 70 5.60 -1.68 -12.28
N ALA A 71 5.07 -0.72 -11.52
CA ALA A 71 3.71 -0.79 -10.97
C ALA A 71 2.92 0.48 -11.30
N ARG A 72 1.67 0.33 -11.73
CA ARG A 72 0.82 1.48 -12.11
C ARG A 72 -0.64 1.24 -11.79
N GLY A 73 -1.40 2.32 -11.68
CA GLY A 73 -2.83 2.25 -11.43
C GLY A 73 -3.43 3.63 -11.20
N PHE A 74 -4.74 3.65 -10.96
CA PHE A 74 -5.43 4.84 -10.46
C PHE A 74 -5.81 4.63 -9.01
N ASP A 75 -5.64 5.66 -8.21
CA ASP A 75 -6.22 5.75 -6.88
C ASP A 75 -7.50 6.61 -6.94
N GLN A 76 -8.59 5.98 -6.55
CA GLN A 76 -9.88 6.61 -6.34
C GLN A 76 -10.55 5.87 -5.19
N ILE A 77 -11.00 6.64 -4.20
CA ILE A 77 -11.77 6.12 -3.08
C ILE A 77 -13.24 6.48 -3.22
N SER A 78 -14.11 5.57 -2.79
CA SER A 78 -15.53 5.80 -2.60
C SER A 78 -15.85 5.60 -1.12
N ALA A 79 -16.34 6.65 -0.46
CA ALA A 79 -16.69 6.62 0.95
C ALA A 79 -18.22 6.55 1.11
N LYS A 80 -18.70 5.57 1.88
CA LYS A 80 -20.12 5.39 2.20
C LYS A 80 -20.33 5.37 3.70
N PHE A 81 -21.17 6.27 4.20
CA PHE A 81 -21.58 6.28 5.61
C PHE A 81 -22.52 5.12 5.92
N THR A 82 -22.21 4.35 6.97
CA THR A 82 -22.96 3.16 7.41
C THR A 82 -23.49 3.33 8.83
N GLY A 83 -23.78 4.58 9.24
CA GLY A 83 -24.38 4.91 10.54
C GLY A 83 -23.34 5.26 11.60
N THR A 84 -22.61 4.28 12.12
CA THR A 84 -21.56 4.53 13.15
C THR A 84 -20.14 4.42 12.60
N SER A 85 -20.03 4.08 11.31
CA SER A 85 -18.79 3.86 10.59
C SER A 85 -18.85 4.45 9.18
N VAL A 86 -17.68 4.58 8.56
CA VAL A 86 -17.53 4.92 7.14
C VAL A 86 -16.83 3.74 6.46
N ARG A 87 -17.46 3.19 5.42
CA ARG A 87 -16.86 2.18 4.55
C ARG A 87 -16.15 2.88 3.40
N ILE A 88 -14.88 2.55 3.21
CA ILE A 88 -14.02 3.03 2.13
C ILE A 88 -13.80 1.88 1.17
N THR A 89 -14.19 2.07 -0.09
CA THR A 89 -14.03 1.09 -1.16
C THR A 89 -13.25 1.71 -2.31
N PRO A 90 -12.68 0.90 -3.21
CA PRO A 90 -12.20 1.39 -4.50
C PRO A 90 -13.35 2.08 -5.27
N GLY A 91 -13.04 3.20 -5.92
CA GLY A 91 -13.93 3.82 -6.90
C GLY A 91 -13.83 3.14 -8.27
N GLN A 92 -14.71 3.54 -9.19
CA GLN A 92 -14.82 2.94 -10.54
C GLN A 92 -13.53 2.97 -11.37
N HIS A 93 -12.63 3.93 -11.13
CA HIS A 93 -11.35 4.06 -11.83
C HIS A 93 -10.23 3.25 -11.15
N ASN A 94 -10.38 2.90 -9.86
CA ASN A 94 -9.41 2.10 -9.14
C ASN A 94 -9.66 0.60 -9.39
N LEU A 95 -9.04 0.07 -10.45
CA LEU A 95 -9.13 -1.35 -10.83
C LEU A 95 -7.98 -2.19 -10.27
N GLY A 96 -7.27 -1.67 -9.29
CA GLY A 96 -6.11 -2.30 -8.66
C GLY A 96 -4.76 -1.77 -9.15
N ILE A 97 -3.71 -2.42 -8.65
CA ILE A 97 -2.32 -2.17 -8.97
C ILE A 97 -1.87 -3.18 -10.02
N PHE A 98 -1.36 -2.71 -11.15
CA PHE A 98 -0.83 -3.54 -12.22
C PHE A 98 0.70 -3.56 -12.13
N ILE A 99 1.26 -4.71 -11.78
CA ILE A 99 2.70 -4.92 -11.62
C ILE A 99 3.21 -5.74 -12.80
N THR A 100 4.07 -5.16 -13.63
CA THR A 100 4.72 -5.87 -14.76
C THR A 100 6.15 -6.23 -14.38
N LEU A 101 6.52 -7.47 -14.67
CA LEU A 101 7.88 -7.99 -14.50
C LEU A 101 8.52 -8.17 -15.88
N ALA A 102 9.24 -7.15 -16.35
CA ALA A 102 9.84 -7.12 -17.69
C ALA A 102 10.82 -8.28 -17.91
N HIS A 103 11.57 -8.67 -16.88
CA HIS A 103 12.53 -9.79 -16.93
C HIS A 103 11.87 -11.18 -16.87
N ARG A 104 10.54 -11.26 -16.82
CA ARG A 104 9.76 -12.51 -16.79
C ARG A 104 8.74 -12.52 -17.92
N ASP A 105 9.22 -12.29 -19.13
CA ASP A 105 8.42 -12.22 -20.36
C ASP A 105 7.22 -11.25 -20.28
N ASN A 106 7.42 -10.13 -19.58
CA ASN A 106 6.37 -9.15 -19.32
C ASN A 106 5.12 -9.76 -18.67
N GLU A 107 5.27 -10.71 -17.74
CA GLU A 107 4.13 -11.14 -16.93
C GLU A 107 3.58 -9.97 -16.10
N GLU A 108 2.26 -9.79 -16.12
CA GLU A 108 1.57 -8.74 -15.38
C GLU A 108 0.69 -9.37 -14.28
N TYR A 109 0.83 -8.85 -13.07
CA TYR A 109 -0.02 -9.16 -11.93
C TYR A 109 -0.98 -8.00 -11.68
N ARG A 110 -2.27 -8.29 -11.52
CA ARG A 110 -3.26 -7.31 -11.05
C ARG A 110 -3.60 -7.62 -9.60
N LEU A 111 -3.43 -6.63 -8.72
CA LEU A 111 -3.75 -6.69 -7.30
C LEU A 111 -4.93 -5.76 -7.01
N THR A 112 -6.09 -6.29 -6.64
CA THR A 112 -7.21 -5.44 -6.22
C THR A 112 -7.06 -5.01 -4.76
N HIS A 113 -7.87 -4.05 -4.33
CA HIS A 113 -7.85 -3.56 -2.95
C HIS A 113 -8.97 -4.23 -2.14
N PRO A 114 -8.72 -4.55 -0.86
CA PRO A 114 -9.77 -4.84 0.09
C PRO A 114 -10.51 -3.56 0.48
N ASP A 115 -11.63 -3.70 1.19
CA ASP A 115 -12.33 -2.55 1.73
C ASP A 115 -11.76 -2.16 3.10
N ALA A 116 -11.88 -0.89 3.44
CA ALA A 116 -11.49 -0.37 4.74
C ALA A 116 -12.71 0.21 5.48
N HIS A 117 -12.70 0.11 6.79
CA HIS A 117 -13.75 0.58 7.66
C HIS A 117 -13.17 1.54 8.69
N LEU A 118 -13.71 2.75 8.75
CA LEU A 118 -13.43 3.73 9.79
C LEU A 118 -14.54 3.63 10.85
N GLY A 119 -14.21 3.08 12.00
CA GLY A 119 -15.09 2.92 13.15
C GLY A 119 -14.89 3.98 14.23
N GLY A 120 -15.71 3.90 15.29
CA GLY A 120 -15.48 4.66 16.53
C GLY A 120 -15.80 6.16 16.48
N LEU A 121 -16.41 6.63 15.38
CA LEU A 121 -16.78 8.04 15.16
C LEU A 121 -17.62 8.62 16.30
N LEU A 122 -18.68 7.92 16.73
CA LEU A 122 -19.56 8.40 17.81
C LEU A 122 -18.93 8.33 19.20
N ARG A 123 -17.92 7.47 19.39
CA ARG A 123 -17.24 7.28 20.68
C ARG A 123 -15.98 8.14 20.81
N GLY A 124 -15.61 8.91 19.79
CA GLY A 124 -14.38 9.69 19.75
C GLY A 124 -13.10 8.84 19.75
N ALA A 125 -13.20 7.55 19.42
CA ALA A 125 -12.10 6.58 19.43
C ALA A 125 -11.97 5.98 18.03
N LEU A 126 -11.47 6.78 17.09
CA LEU A 126 -11.35 6.39 15.69
C LEU A 126 -10.47 5.14 15.54
N SER A 127 -10.97 4.16 14.79
CA SER A 127 -10.24 2.94 14.45
C SER A 127 -10.35 2.66 12.96
N VAL A 128 -9.28 2.15 12.37
CA VAL A 128 -9.26 1.68 10.97
C VAL A 128 -9.14 0.16 10.99
N SER A 129 -10.06 -0.53 10.32
CA SER A 129 -9.97 -1.95 10.05
C SER A 129 -9.99 -2.21 8.55
N VAL A 130 -9.32 -3.27 8.13
CA VAL A 130 -9.38 -3.79 6.76
C VAL A 130 -10.27 -5.01 6.76
N ALA A 131 -11.19 -5.06 5.80
CA ALA A 131 -12.18 -6.10 5.65
C ALA A 131 -12.30 -6.51 4.19
N ASP A 132 -13.12 -7.53 3.94
CA ASP A 132 -13.43 -8.01 2.58
C ASP A 132 -12.24 -8.72 1.91
N THR A 133 -12.36 -8.93 0.60
CA THR A 133 -11.53 -9.83 -0.19
C THR A 133 -10.76 -9.04 -1.23
N CYS A 134 -9.47 -9.32 -1.38
CA CYS A 134 -8.70 -8.87 -2.53
C CYS A 134 -8.16 -10.05 -3.35
N TYR A 135 -7.88 -9.76 -4.61
CA TYR A 135 -7.48 -10.74 -5.61
C TYR A 135 -6.13 -10.35 -6.19
N LEU A 136 -5.26 -11.34 -6.35
CA LEU A 136 -4.03 -11.21 -7.12
C LEU A 136 -4.13 -12.16 -8.30
N THR A 137 -4.07 -11.65 -9.53
CA THR A 137 -4.25 -12.48 -10.74
C THR A 137 -3.11 -12.24 -11.71
N CYS A 138 -2.59 -13.31 -12.30
CA CYS A 138 -1.66 -13.23 -13.43
C CYS A 138 -2.13 -14.14 -14.56
N PRO A 139 -2.66 -13.59 -15.68
CA PRO A 139 -3.15 -14.39 -16.80
C PRO A 139 -2.08 -15.27 -17.44
N ARG A 140 -0.83 -14.79 -17.49
CA ARG A 140 0.30 -15.51 -18.10
C ARG A 140 0.65 -16.80 -17.35
N THR A 141 0.76 -16.72 -16.03
CA THR A 141 1.07 -17.88 -15.18
C THR A 141 -0.17 -18.73 -14.88
N ARG A 142 -1.37 -18.21 -15.15
CA ARG A 142 -2.65 -18.81 -14.78
C ARG A 142 -2.75 -19.08 -13.27
N ILE A 143 -2.14 -18.22 -12.47
CA ILE A 143 -2.19 -18.28 -11.00
C ILE A 143 -3.03 -17.11 -10.48
N LYS A 144 -3.93 -17.44 -9.56
CA LYS A 144 -4.76 -16.50 -8.82
C LYS A 144 -4.58 -16.72 -7.33
N ALA A 145 -4.55 -15.65 -6.55
CA ALA A 145 -4.68 -15.68 -5.11
C ALA A 145 -5.92 -14.92 -4.68
N ILE A 146 -6.64 -15.47 -3.70
CA ILE A 146 -7.72 -14.80 -2.98
C ILE A 146 -7.22 -14.58 -1.56
N LEU A 147 -7.24 -13.33 -1.07
CA LEU A 147 -6.96 -12.99 0.32
C LEU A 147 -8.22 -12.38 0.93
N GLN A 148 -8.69 -12.96 2.03
CA GLN A 148 -9.83 -12.49 2.80
C GLN A 148 -9.35 -11.92 4.13
N TYR A 149 -9.61 -10.63 4.34
CA TYR A 149 -9.36 -9.91 5.58
C TYR A 149 -10.59 -10.08 6.48
N LEU A 150 -10.37 -10.69 7.64
CA LEU A 150 -11.46 -11.02 8.56
C LEU A 150 -11.65 -9.88 9.56
N GLU A 151 -12.88 -9.40 9.67
CA GLU A 151 -13.26 -8.44 10.69
C GLU A 151 -13.23 -9.08 12.08
N ASP A 152 -12.97 -8.24 13.09
CA ASP A 152 -13.09 -8.62 14.49
C ASP A 152 -14.55 -8.96 14.81
N GLY A 153 -14.86 -10.25 14.86
CA GLY A 153 -16.17 -10.74 15.31
C GLY A 153 -16.35 -10.52 16.81
N TRP A 154 -17.62 -10.36 17.26
CA TRP A 154 -17.98 -10.12 18.67
C TRP A 154 -17.40 -11.16 19.66
N LEU A 155 -17.15 -12.40 19.21
CA LEU A 155 -16.58 -13.47 20.04
C LEU A 155 -15.07 -13.71 19.86
N SER A 156 -14.43 -13.10 18.87
CA SER A 156 -13.06 -13.48 18.45
C SER A 156 -12.05 -12.37 18.77
N LYS A 157 -10.95 -12.74 19.43
CA LYS A 157 -9.76 -11.88 19.66
C LYS A 157 -8.83 -11.79 18.44
N ALA A 158 -9.24 -12.26 17.26
CA ALA A 158 -8.34 -12.40 16.12
C ALA A 158 -8.18 -11.08 15.32
N GLN A 159 -7.57 -10.08 15.96
CA GLN A 159 -7.21 -8.81 15.32
C GLN A 159 -6.30 -9.04 14.12
N HIS A 160 -6.55 -8.29 13.05
CA HIS A 160 -5.73 -8.26 11.85
C HIS A 160 -5.57 -9.63 11.15
N ARG A 161 -6.56 -10.53 11.27
CA ARG A 161 -6.46 -11.86 10.66
C ARG A 161 -6.67 -11.82 9.14
N VAL A 162 -5.84 -12.57 8.43
CA VAL A 162 -5.96 -12.82 6.99
C VAL A 162 -5.98 -14.33 6.74
N VAL A 163 -6.85 -14.78 5.84
CA VAL A 163 -6.86 -16.12 5.27
C VAL A 163 -6.85 -16.03 3.75
N GLY A 164 -6.34 -17.02 3.06
CA GLY A 164 -6.28 -16.98 1.61
C GLY A 164 -5.97 -18.31 0.98
N ALA A 165 -5.98 -18.32 -0.34
CA ALA A 165 -5.59 -19.46 -1.14
C ALA A 165 -4.96 -19.00 -2.44
N VAL A 166 -3.94 -19.73 -2.89
CA VAL A 166 -3.30 -19.60 -4.19
C VAL A 166 -3.69 -20.82 -5.01
N PHE A 167 -4.15 -20.62 -6.24
CA PHE A 167 -4.69 -21.70 -7.08
C PHE A 167 -4.48 -21.41 -8.57
N ARG A 168 -4.58 -22.45 -9.39
CA ARG A 168 -4.63 -22.32 -10.85
C ARG A 168 -6.01 -21.86 -11.29
N TYR A 169 -6.07 -20.95 -12.27
CA TYR A 169 -7.34 -20.47 -12.81
C TYR A 169 -7.28 -20.35 -14.33
N ASN A 170 -8.45 -20.34 -14.98
CA ASN A 170 -8.56 -20.03 -16.40
C ASN A 170 -8.89 -18.53 -16.57
N PRO A 171 -8.00 -17.70 -17.14
CA PRO A 171 -8.26 -16.29 -17.38
C PRO A 171 -9.48 -16.02 -18.27
N ASP A 172 -9.79 -16.94 -19.19
CA ASP A 172 -10.91 -16.80 -20.12
C ASP A 172 -12.26 -17.19 -19.49
N ASN A 173 -12.24 -17.81 -18.29
CA ASN A 173 -13.42 -18.26 -17.57
C ASN A 173 -13.19 -18.20 -16.05
N ASP A 174 -12.83 -17.02 -15.54
CA ASP A 174 -12.59 -16.81 -14.11
C ASP A 174 -13.91 -16.59 -13.35
N THR A 175 -14.47 -17.68 -12.82
CA THR A 175 -15.73 -17.67 -12.06
C THR A 175 -15.53 -17.81 -10.55
N VAL A 176 -14.32 -18.14 -10.09
CA VAL A 176 -14.03 -18.44 -8.69
C VAL A 176 -13.69 -17.14 -7.95
N SER A 177 -14.60 -16.70 -7.07
CA SER A 177 -14.44 -15.49 -6.26
C SER A 177 -14.28 -15.75 -4.76
N ARG A 178 -14.57 -16.97 -4.29
CA ARG A 178 -14.49 -17.32 -2.87
C ARG A 178 -13.55 -18.51 -2.68
N ILE A 179 -12.80 -18.51 -1.58
CA ILE A 179 -11.83 -19.57 -1.24
C ILE A 179 -12.48 -20.96 -1.26
N LYS A 180 -13.71 -21.07 -0.72
CA LYS A 180 -14.45 -22.34 -0.65
C LYS A 180 -14.87 -22.93 -2.00
N ASP A 181 -14.88 -22.12 -3.07
CA ASP A 181 -15.28 -22.55 -4.40
C ASP A 181 -14.07 -23.01 -5.24
N ILE A 182 -12.86 -22.99 -4.68
CA ILE A 182 -11.63 -23.45 -5.34
C ILE A 182 -11.65 -24.99 -5.42
N PRO A 183 -11.52 -25.59 -6.61
CA PRO A 183 -11.35 -27.03 -6.74
C PRO A 183 -10.06 -27.49 -6.04
N ALA A 184 -10.13 -28.58 -5.27
CA ALA A 184 -8.97 -29.12 -4.57
C ALA A 184 -7.80 -29.49 -5.52
N THR A 185 -8.11 -29.83 -6.77
CA THR A 185 -7.13 -30.13 -7.82
C THR A 185 -6.34 -28.92 -8.30
N ASP A 186 -6.92 -27.72 -8.17
CA ASP A 186 -6.31 -26.46 -8.62
C ASP A 186 -5.59 -25.71 -7.49
N LEU A 187 -5.84 -26.09 -6.23
CA LEU A 187 -5.23 -25.48 -5.06
C LEU A 187 -3.71 -25.70 -5.06
N LEU A 188 -2.95 -24.61 -4.88
CA LEU A 188 -1.50 -24.62 -4.82
C LEU A 188 -0.97 -24.34 -3.40
N ALA A 189 -1.64 -23.46 -2.65
CA ALA A 189 -1.31 -23.17 -1.27
C ALA A 189 -2.49 -22.55 -0.53
N GLU A 190 -2.55 -22.76 0.78
CA GLU A 190 -3.43 -22.03 1.69
C GLU A 190 -2.61 -21.00 2.46
N ILE A 191 -3.17 -19.80 2.66
CA ILE A 191 -2.53 -18.69 3.38
C ILE A 191 -3.30 -18.47 4.68
N SER A 192 -2.58 -18.27 5.79
CA SER A 192 -3.19 -17.88 7.06
C SER A 192 -2.24 -17.07 7.92
N GLY A 193 -2.78 -16.16 8.73
CA GLY A 193 -1.97 -15.43 9.72
C GLY A 193 -2.55 -14.08 10.07
N SER A 194 -1.67 -13.16 10.45
CA SER A 194 -1.97 -11.76 10.76
C SER A 194 -1.21 -10.84 9.80
N TRP A 195 -1.91 -9.87 9.21
CA TRP A 195 -1.31 -8.87 8.32
C TRP A 195 -0.54 -7.77 9.07
N HIS A 196 -0.56 -7.78 10.40
CA HIS A 196 0.28 -6.96 11.28
C HIS A 196 1.50 -7.72 11.85
N GLU A 197 1.49 -9.05 11.79
CA GLU A 197 2.51 -9.89 12.41
C GLU A 197 3.05 -10.89 11.39
N ARG A 198 2.68 -12.17 11.52
CA ARG A 198 3.20 -13.26 10.69
C ARG A 198 2.12 -13.84 9.79
N ILE A 199 2.49 -14.02 8.53
CA ILE A 199 1.70 -14.73 7.54
C ILE A 199 2.42 -16.03 7.21
N TYR A 200 1.65 -17.12 7.12
CA TYR A 200 2.12 -18.46 6.82
C TYR A 200 1.43 -19.00 5.58
N PHE A 201 2.03 -20.02 4.97
CA PHE A 201 1.37 -20.84 3.98
C PHE A 201 1.53 -22.34 4.27
N ASN A 202 0.60 -23.12 3.76
CA ASN A 202 0.59 -24.58 3.80
C ASN A 202 0.40 -25.11 2.37
N LEU A 203 1.08 -26.21 2.03
CA LEU A 203 0.87 -26.90 0.75
C LEU A 203 -0.26 -27.94 0.89
N PRO A 204 -1.06 -28.21 -0.16
CA PRO A 204 -2.19 -29.14 -0.09
C PRO A 204 -1.82 -30.56 0.35
N ASN A 205 -0.62 -31.02 -0.01
CA ASN A 205 -0.09 -32.33 0.37
C ASN A 205 0.47 -32.37 1.81
N SER A 206 0.57 -31.23 2.49
CA SER A 206 1.10 -31.10 3.85
C SER A 206 0.37 -30.00 4.62
N PRO A 207 -0.95 -30.13 4.81
CA PRO A 207 -1.81 -29.06 5.35
C PRO A 207 -1.52 -28.70 6.82
N LYS A 208 -0.75 -29.54 7.52
CA LYS A 208 -0.32 -29.29 8.90
C LYS A 208 1.06 -28.65 9.00
N ASP A 209 1.84 -28.64 7.91
CA ASP A 209 3.19 -28.08 7.89
C ASP A 209 3.15 -26.60 7.52
N LYS A 210 3.28 -25.73 8.53
CA LYS A 210 3.18 -24.28 8.37
C LYS A 210 4.55 -23.69 8.03
N HIS A 211 4.67 -23.14 6.83
CA HIS A 211 5.84 -22.39 6.41
C HIS A 211 5.61 -20.89 6.63
N LEU A 212 6.57 -20.22 7.27
CA LEU A 212 6.52 -18.75 7.41
C LEU A 212 6.68 -18.11 6.03
N LEU A 213 5.69 -17.32 5.60
CA LEU A 213 5.76 -16.54 4.36
C LEU A 213 6.48 -15.22 4.62
N ILE A 214 6.03 -14.48 5.63
CA ILE A 214 6.59 -13.18 6.00
C ILE A 214 6.31 -12.88 7.48
N ASP A 215 7.30 -12.30 8.14
CA ASP A 215 7.15 -11.65 9.44
C ASP A 215 7.22 -10.13 9.21
N VAL A 216 6.11 -9.44 9.44
CA VAL A 216 5.93 -7.99 9.22
C VAL A 216 6.43 -7.19 10.42
N THR A 217 6.49 -7.79 11.62
CA THR A 217 6.86 -7.10 12.86
C THR A 217 8.23 -6.40 12.81
N PRO A 218 9.30 -6.97 12.23
CA PRO A 218 10.59 -6.29 12.14
C PRO A 218 10.71 -5.34 10.95
N LEU A 219 9.72 -5.28 10.05
CA LEU A 219 9.81 -4.50 8.82
C LEU A 219 9.47 -3.03 9.09
N VAL A 220 10.37 -2.15 8.66
CA VAL A 220 10.15 -0.70 8.69
C VAL A 220 9.99 -0.18 7.27
N PRO A 221 9.06 0.77 7.02
CA PRO A 221 8.95 1.40 5.71
C PRO A 221 10.25 2.06 5.28
N ALA A 222 10.65 1.87 4.02
CA ALA A 222 11.80 2.55 3.46
C ALA A 222 11.57 4.08 3.45
N SER A 223 12.61 4.84 3.81
CA SER A 223 12.56 6.29 3.76
C SER A 223 12.45 6.77 2.32
N LYS A 224 11.53 7.70 2.07
CA LYS A 224 11.32 8.30 0.73
C LYS A 224 12.25 9.50 0.57
N ILE A 225 12.97 9.55 -0.55
CA ILE A 225 13.68 10.75 -1.00
C ILE A 225 12.67 11.61 -1.77
N THR A 226 12.69 12.92 -1.53
CA THR A 226 11.79 13.87 -2.19
C THR A 226 12.58 15.11 -2.62
N PRO A 227 12.12 15.82 -3.66
CA PRO A 227 12.74 17.08 -4.07
C PRO A 227 12.91 18.06 -2.89
N PRO A 228 14.06 18.76 -2.78
CA PRO A 228 14.23 19.90 -1.87
C PRO A 228 13.16 20.98 -2.11
N ALA A 229 12.85 21.77 -1.09
CA ALA A 229 11.77 22.76 -1.16
C ALA A 229 11.99 23.79 -2.28
N GLU A 230 13.25 24.13 -2.57
CA GLU A 230 13.66 25.09 -3.59
C GLU A 230 13.46 24.55 -5.01
N LYS A 231 13.42 23.22 -5.17
CA LYS A 231 13.19 22.54 -6.45
C LYS A 231 11.73 22.14 -6.67
N GLN A 232 10.89 22.22 -5.63
CA GLN A 232 9.48 21.88 -5.77
C GLN A 232 8.73 22.98 -6.50
N LEU A 233 7.97 22.64 -7.53
CA LEU A 233 7.04 23.54 -8.19
C LEU A 233 5.84 23.89 -7.28
N ALA A 234 5.15 24.99 -7.59
CA ALA A 234 4.07 25.54 -6.75
C ALA A 234 2.91 24.56 -6.45
N TYR A 235 2.70 23.56 -7.30
CA TYR A 235 1.61 22.58 -7.16
C TYR A 235 2.07 21.17 -6.80
N GLU A 236 3.34 20.99 -6.44
CA GLU A 236 3.76 19.77 -5.79
C GLU A 236 3.20 19.70 -4.36
N SER A 237 2.72 18.52 -3.96
CA SER A 237 1.89 18.36 -2.75
C SER A 237 2.50 18.95 -1.49
N ARG A 238 3.80 18.76 -1.25
CA ARG A 238 4.44 19.28 -0.03
C ARG A 238 4.50 20.81 -0.01
N ARG A 239 4.80 21.45 -1.15
CA ARG A 239 4.78 22.91 -1.29
C ARG A 239 3.37 23.48 -1.24
N LEU A 240 2.42 22.87 -1.96
CA LEU A 240 1.04 23.33 -2.03
C LEU A 240 0.33 23.30 -0.68
N TRP A 241 0.60 22.27 0.13
CA TRP A 241 -0.04 22.04 1.43
C TRP A 241 0.83 22.46 2.62
N ALA A 242 1.97 23.13 2.40
CA ALA A 242 2.96 23.43 3.43
C ALA A 242 2.36 24.16 4.64
N ASP A 243 1.69 25.30 4.41
CA ASP A 243 1.16 26.15 5.48
C ASP A 243 0.01 25.47 6.25
N ILE A 244 -0.85 24.74 5.52
CA ILE A 244 -1.95 23.96 6.12
C ILE A 244 -1.38 22.86 7.02
N THR A 245 -0.36 22.15 6.53
CA THR A 245 0.31 21.07 7.26
C THR A 245 1.02 21.61 8.51
N ALA A 246 1.71 22.76 8.39
CA ALA A 246 2.35 23.43 9.51
C ALA A 246 1.33 23.84 10.59
N ALA A 247 0.19 24.43 10.18
CA ALA A 247 -0.88 24.79 11.11
C ALA A 247 -1.49 23.58 11.82
N ILE A 248 -1.67 22.45 11.11
CA ILE A 248 -2.14 21.18 11.71
C ILE A 248 -1.14 20.68 12.77
N HIS A 249 0.15 20.64 12.45
CA HIS A 249 1.18 20.21 13.39
C HIS A 249 1.27 21.13 14.63
N ALA A 250 1.08 22.43 14.43
CA ALA A 250 1.00 23.43 15.51
C ALA A 250 -0.33 23.38 16.29
N LYS A 251 -1.25 22.46 15.95
CA LYS A 251 -2.60 22.35 16.51
C LYS A 251 -3.44 23.62 16.37
N GLN A 252 -3.13 24.46 15.38
CA GLN A 252 -3.85 25.68 15.04
C GLN A 252 -4.99 25.36 14.05
N TYR A 253 -5.96 24.56 14.49
CA TYR A 253 -6.99 24.01 13.59
C TYR A 253 -7.84 25.07 12.88
N SER A 254 -8.17 26.17 13.55
CA SER A 254 -8.91 27.29 12.93
C SER A 254 -8.11 27.95 11.80
N LEU A 255 -6.79 28.08 11.97
CA LEU A 255 -5.91 28.59 10.93
C LEU A 255 -5.83 27.61 9.76
N ALA A 256 -5.63 26.32 10.03
CA ALA A 256 -5.59 25.28 9.01
C ALA A 256 -6.87 25.26 8.16
N THR A 257 -8.04 25.36 8.79
CA THR A 257 -9.34 25.43 8.10
C THR A 257 -9.44 26.66 7.21
N ARG A 258 -9.04 27.84 7.70
CA ARG A 258 -9.05 29.07 6.89
C ARG A 258 -8.13 28.96 5.67
N LEU A 259 -6.87 28.55 5.87
CA LEU A 259 -5.90 28.37 4.78
C LEU A 259 -6.38 27.33 3.75
N LYS A 260 -7.00 26.24 4.21
CA LYS A 260 -7.62 25.24 3.34
C LYS A 260 -8.74 25.86 2.50
N HIS A 261 -9.65 26.63 3.11
CA HIS A 261 -10.72 27.29 2.38
C HIS A 261 -10.19 28.28 1.33
N GLU A 262 -9.19 29.09 1.67
CA GLU A 262 -8.56 30.03 0.73
C GLU A 262 -7.96 29.32 -0.49
N LEU A 263 -7.25 28.20 -0.25
CA LEU A 263 -6.68 27.38 -1.31
C LEU A 263 -7.77 26.75 -2.21
N GLU A 264 -8.80 26.16 -1.60
CA GLU A 264 -9.91 25.52 -2.32
C GLU A 264 -10.71 26.52 -3.16
N GLU A 265 -10.96 27.72 -2.64
CA GLU A 265 -11.62 28.80 -3.38
C GLU A 265 -10.78 29.24 -4.58
N SER A 266 -9.46 29.43 -4.40
CA SER A 266 -8.55 29.76 -5.50
C SER A 266 -8.59 28.71 -6.62
N GLN A 267 -8.63 27.42 -6.28
CA GLN A 267 -8.77 26.35 -7.27
C GLN A 267 -10.13 26.38 -7.96
N ARG A 268 -11.22 26.67 -7.22
CA ARG A 268 -12.57 26.78 -7.78
C ARG A 268 -12.68 27.93 -8.78
N SER A 269 -12.11 29.10 -8.46
CA SER A 269 -12.07 30.24 -9.38
C SER A 269 -11.29 29.91 -10.66
N LYS A 270 -10.15 29.23 -10.56
CA LYS A 270 -9.38 28.78 -11.74
C LYS A 270 -10.16 27.80 -12.60
N ALA A 271 -10.87 26.85 -11.98
CA ALA A 271 -11.74 25.92 -12.72
C ALA A 271 -12.89 26.64 -13.43
N ALA A 272 -13.50 27.64 -12.80
CA ALA A 272 -14.54 28.46 -13.41
C ALA A 272 -14.00 29.26 -14.62
N LEU A 273 -12.82 29.87 -14.48
CA LEU A 273 -12.17 30.62 -15.56
C LEU A 273 -11.82 29.72 -16.75
N ARG A 274 -11.32 28.50 -16.51
CA ARG A 274 -11.08 27.51 -17.57
C ARG A 274 -12.36 27.17 -18.33
N LYS A 275 -13.45 26.94 -17.61
CA LYS A 275 -14.76 26.66 -18.21
C LYS A 275 -15.27 27.84 -19.05
N GLU A 276 -15.15 29.05 -18.54
CA GLU A 276 -15.52 30.29 -19.26
C GLU A 276 -14.72 30.45 -20.56
N ASN A 277 -13.43 30.12 -20.52
CA ASN A 277 -12.52 30.20 -21.67
C ASN A 277 -12.56 28.97 -22.59
N ASN A 278 -13.47 28.01 -22.36
CA ASN A 278 -13.52 26.71 -23.07
C ASN A 278 -12.17 25.98 -23.10
N HIS A 279 -11.39 26.13 -22.04
CA HIS A 279 -10.10 25.46 -21.87
C HIS A 279 -10.28 24.20 -21.05
N GLU A 280 -10.04 23.04 -21.65
CA GLU A 280 -10.07 21.77 -20.94
C GLU A 280 -8.77 21.58 -20.14
N TRP A 281 -8.89 21.18 -18.86
CA TRP A 281 -7.73 20.82 -18.07
C TRP A 281 -7.24 19.42 -18.47
N THR A 282 -5.95 19.27 -18.73
CA THR A 282 -5.34 17.98 -19.06
C THR A 282 -4.19 17.68 -18.10
N PRO A 283 -4.00 16.41 -17.69
CA PRO A 283 -2.85 16.05 -16.86
C PRO A 283 -1.53 16.19 -17.62
N ARG A 284 -0.48 16.59 -16.90
CA ARG A 284 0.87 16.78 -17.44
C ARG A 284 1.56 15.46 -17.73
N PHE A 285 1.55 14.57 -16.73
CA PHE A 285 2.41 13.41 -16.68
C PHE A 285 1.71 12.14 -17.17
N PHE A 286 0.38 12.15 -17.24
CA PHE A 286 -0.42 10.98 -17.59
C PHE A 286 -1.42 11.22 -18.71
N THR A 287 -1.56 10.25 -19.60
CA THR A 287 -2.68 10.21 -20.56
C THR A 287 -3.88 9.48 -19.94
N VAL A 288 -5.03 10.15 -19.97
CA VAL A 288 -6.31 9.64 -19.41
C VAL A 288 -7.32 9.22 -20.49
N SER A 289 -7.09 9.56 -21.75
CA SER A 289 -7.99 9.22 -22.87
C SER A 289 -8.01 7.72 -23.22
N GLU A 290 -6.93 6.99 -22.92
CA GLU A 290 -6.76 5.57 -23.27
C GLU A 290 -7.46 4.59 -22.30
N GLN A 291 -8.14 5.09 -21.26
CA GLN A 291 -8.82 4.25 -20.26
C GLN A 291 -9.87 3.30 -20.86
N HIS A 292 -10.47 3.65 -22.00
CA HIS A 292 -11.42 2.77 -22.70
C HIS A 292 -10.75 1.54 -23.34
N ILE A 293 -9.45 1.63 -23.66
CA ILE A 293 -8.69 0.56 -24.32
C ILE A 293 -7.98 -0.30 -23.26
N GLN A 294 -7.39 0.34 -22.24
CA GLN A 294 -6.66 -0.33 -21.16
C GLN A 294 -7.18 0.16 -19.80
N PRO A 295 -8.34 -0.33 -19.34
CA PRO A 295 -8.96 0.16 -18.12
C PRO A 295 -8.06 -0.08 -16.91
N GLY A 296 -7.93 0.94 -16.06
CA GLY A 296 -7.13 0.89 -14.84
C GLY A 296 -5.62 1.11 -15.03
N ARG A 297 -5.13 1.24 -16.28
CA ARG A 297 -3.70 1.35 -16.59
C ARG A 297 -3.38 2.75 -17.12
N PRO A 298 -2.94 3.69 -16.28
CA PRO A 298 -2.48 4.98 -16.78
C PRO A 298 -1.21 4.80 -17.64
N HIS A 299 -1.00 5.70 -18.59
CA HIS A 299 0.20 5.77 -19.40
C HIS A 299 0.90 7.11 -19.18
N LEU A 300 2.24 7.11 -19.17
CA LEU A 300 3.01 8.33 -19.05
C LEU A 300 3.02 9.10 -20.38
N THR A 301 2.88 10.42 -20.31
CA THR A 301 3.23 11.32 -21.41
C THR A 301 4.76 11.32 -21.63
N ASP A 302 5.24 11.96 -22.70
CA ASP A 302 6.69 12.18 -22.87
C ASP A 302 7.29 12.96 -21.69
N ASP A 303 6.52 13.88 -21.11
CA ASP A 303 6.96 14.64 -19.94
C ASP A 303 6.99 13.77 -18.68
N GLY A 304 5.99 12.91 -18.49
CA GLY A 304 5.96 11.92 -17.40
C GLY A 304 7.13 10.94 -17.48
N ARG A 305 7.47 10.46 -18.69
CA ARG A 305 8.63 9.60 -18.93
C ARG A 305 9.94 10.30 -18.59
N ARG A 306 10.14 11.53 -19.06
CA ARG A 306 11.34 12.32 -18.74
C ARG A 306 11.45 12.61 -17.24
N ALA A 307 10.37 13.01 -16.60
CA ALA A 307 10.36 13.27 -15.15
C ALA A 307 10.71 12.00 -14.36
N LEU A 308 10.15 10.85 -14.73
CA LEU A 308 10.47 9.58 -14.08
C LEU A 308 11.93 9.16 -14.31
N ASP A 309 12.46 9.33 -15.52
CA ASP A 309 13.87 9.08 -15.83
C ASP A 309 14.80 9.98 -15.02
N ASN A 310 14.48 11.27 -14.92
CA ASN A 310 15.20 12.21 -14.07
C ASN A 310 15.22 11.77 -12.59
N LEU A 311 14.11 11.25 -12.07
CA LEU A 311 14.05 10.71 -10.70
C LEU A 311 15.02 9.52 -10.51
N HIS A 312 15.24 8.68 -11.53
CA HIS A 312 16.25 7.62 -11.45
C HIS A 312 17.68 8.17 -11.30
N HIS A 313 17.92 9.42 -11.72
CA HIS A 313 19.21 10.09 -11.69
C HIS A 313 19.33 11.18 -10.61
N ASP A 314 18.37 11.25 -9.67
CA ASP A 314 18.30 12.31 -8.63
C ASP A 314 18.22 13.74 -9.20
N ILE A 315 17.69 13.87 -10.41
CA ILE A 315 17.40 15.14 -11.06
C ILE A 315 15.94 15.48 -10.72
N PHE A 316 15.74 16.56 -9.97
CA PHE A 316 14.40 16.96 -9.50
C PHE A 316 13.83 18.15 -10.24
N ASP A 317 14.62 18.80 -11.09
CA ASP A 317 14.21 20.01 -11.80
C ASP A 317 13.14 19.66 -12.85
N LEU A 318 12.04 20.42 -12.82
CA LEU A 318 10.93 20.32 -13.75
C LEU A 318 10.73 21.68 -14.42
N ASP A 319 10.59 21.69 -15.73
CA ASP A 319 10.28 22.92 -16.46
C ASP A 319 8.89 23.44 -16.03
N GLU A 320 8.82 24.74 -15.71
CA GLU A 320 7.55 25.45 -15.60
C GLU A 320 7.02 25.68 -17.01
N LYS A 321 6.05 24.87 -17.45
CA LYS A 321 5.29 25.19 -18.64
C LYS A 321 4.21 26.18 -18.24
N LEU A 322 3.99 27.22 -19.03
CA LEU A 322 2.85 28.14 -18.89
C LEU A 322 1.88 27.84 -20.04
N THR A 323 0.59 27.77 -19.77
CA THR A 323 -0.44 27.73 -20.81
C THR A 323 -0.46 29.09 -21.53
N PRO A 324 -1.03 29.16 -22.74
CA PRO A 324 -1.26 30.44 -23.44
C PRO A 324 -2.09 31.45 -22.62
N SER A 325 -2.87 30.99 -21.63
CA SER A 325 -3.63 31.82 -20.69
C SER A 325 -2.82 32.35 -19.50
N GLY A 326 -1.50 32.13 -19.47
CA GLY A 326 -0.63 32.55 -18.36
C GLY A 326 -0.85 31.76 -17.06
N GLU A 327 -1.61 30.66 -17.12
CA GLU A 327 -1.63 29.69 -16.03
C GLU A 327 -0.38 28.83 -16.13
N PHE A 328 0.08 28.25 -15.02
CA PHE A 328 1.00 27.12 -15.11
C PHE A 328 0.31 26.04 -15.94
N ALA A 329 0.80 25.81 -17.17
CA ALA A 329 0.61 24.53 -17.84
C ALA A 329 1.34 23.58 -16.92
N ARG A 330 0.59 23.00 -15.99
CA ARG A 330 1.15 21.98 -15.14
C ARG A 330 1.75 20.96 -16.06
#